data_AF-A0A067L922-F1
#
_entry.id   AF-A0A067L922-F1
#
_cell.length_a   1.000
_cell.length_b   1.000
_cell.length_c   1.000
_cell.angle_alpha   90.00
_cell.angle_beta   90.00
_cell.angle_gamma   90.00
#
_symmetry.space_group_name_H-M   'P 1'
#
loop_
_entity.id
_entity.type
_entity.pdbx_description
1 polymer ?
#
loop_
_entity_poly.entity_id
_entity_poly.type
_entity_poly.pdbx_seq_one_letter_code
_entity_poly.pdbx_strand_id
1 'polypeptide(L)'
;MENSVDQRMTLLQEGCKGLLYMVLHAHVVLDLREHLQEEISFEQVKGDFDSFQGKWLPEELGSHHTLLKYSVESKMHKDSILSEAIMEEVIYEDLPSNLCAIRDYIEQREAANSMEIHELIQYSQKIESTHDDGDTKYRRATEKVIDSNNPDSHRQRPRVPGLQRDIEILKSELLKFISEHGQEGFMPMRKQLRKHGRVDIEKAITHMVGFRKIASLMNLSLAYKRRKPKGYWDNLENCRRR
;
A
#
# COMPACT_ATOMS: atom_id res chain seq x y z
N MET A 1 33.37 -13.56 17.20
CA MET A 1 32.32 -14.58 17.38
C MET A 1 31.10 -13.82 17.81
N GLU A 2 30.31 -13.41 16.82
CA GLU A 2 29.16 -12.51 17.01
C GLU A 2 27.96 -13.39 17.32
N ASN A 3 27.49 -13.34 18.57
CA ASN A 3 26.33 -14.08 19.02
C ASN A 3 25.09 -13.43 18.41
N SER A 4 24.73 -13.83 17.18
CA SER A 4 23.41 -13.54 16.62
C SER A 4 22.37 -14.13 17.57
N VAL A 5 21.59 -13.26 18.21
CA VAL A 5 20.49 -13.65 19.08
C VAL A 5 19.37 -14.17 18.18
N ASP A 6 19.42 -15.45 17.86
CA ASP A 6 18.39 -16.15 17.07
C ASP A 6 17.13 -16.25 17.94
N GLN A 7 16.15 -15.39 17.68
CA GLN A 7 14.88 -15.42 18.41
C GLN A 7 13.98 -16.47 17.77
N ARG A 8 13.61 -17.48 18.57
CA ARG A 8 12.76 -18.57 18.13
C ARG A 8 11.40 -18.49 18.80
N MET A 9 10.33 -18.54 18.02
CA MET A 9 8.96 -18.53 18.54
C MET A 9 8.08 -19.52 17.80
N THR A 10 7.06 -20.04 18.48
CA THR A 10 6.08 -20.95 17.86
C THR A 10 4.75 -20.21 17.70
N LEU A 11 4.17 -20.27 16.51
CA LEU A 11 2.92 -19.59 16.16
C LEU A 11 1.91 -20.59 15.61
N LEU A 12 0.67 -20.52 16.08
CA LEU A 12 -0.46 -21.23 15.48
C LEU A 12 -1.11 -20.30 14.46
N GLN A 13 -1.19 -20.76 13.22
CA GLN A 13 -1.85 -20.07 12.12
C GLN A 13 -3.06 -20.88 11.66
N GLU A 14 -4.22 -20.23 11.67
CA GLU A 14 -5.47 -20.76 11.15
C GLU A 14 -5.84 -19.99 9.88
N GLY A 15 -5.98 -20.70 8.77
CA GLY A 15 -6.43 -20.19 7.48
C GLY A 15 -7.85 -20.65 7.20
N CYS A 16 -8.71 -19.71 6.81
CA CYS A 16 -10.08 -20.00 6.36
C CYS A 16 -10.34 -19.23 5.06
N LYS A 17 -10.63 -19.94 3.97
CA LYS A 17 -10.89 -19.31 2.66
C LYS A 17 -12.09 -19.94 1.96
N GLY A 18 -13.04 -19.11 1.52
CA GLY A 18 -14.11 -19.55 0.62
C GLY A 18 -13.61 -19.64 -0.82
N LEU A 19 -13.83 -20.78 -1.48
CA LEU A 19 -13.53 -20.99 -2.89
C LEU A 19 -14.72 -21.68 -3.57
N LEU A 20 -15.38 -20.98 -4.50
CA LEU A 20 -16.60 -21.45 -5.18
C LEU A 20 -17.67 -21.89 -4.17
N TYR A 21 -17.93 -23.21 -4.08
CA TYR A 21 -18.90 -23.84 -3.18
C TYR A 21 -18.24 -24.49 -1.96
N MET A 22 -16.92 -24.36 -1.81
CA MET A 22 -16.13 -24.94 -0.73
C MET A 22 -15.67 -23.86 0.24
N VAL A 23 -15.46 -24.26 1.49
CA VAL A 23 -14.69 -23.48 2.48
C VAL A 23 -13.47 -24.32 2.84
N LEU A 24 -12.30 -23.78 2.58
CA LEU A 24 -11.01 -24.37 2.89
C LEU A 24 -10.61 -23.92 4.29
N HIS A 25 -10.36 -24.89 5.15
CA HIS A 25 -9.76 -24.68 6.46
C HIS A 25 -8.36 -25.28 6.45
N ALA A 26 -7.40 -24.55 6.99
CA ALA A 26 -6.02 -24.98 7.11
C ALA A 26 -5.47 -24.57 8.47
N HIS A 27 -4.80 -25.48 9.16
CA HIS A 27 -4.15 -25.23 10.45
C HIS A 27 -2.67 -25.56 10.32
N VAL A 28 -1.82 -24.64 10.75
CA VAL A 28 -0.36 -24.79 10.71
C VAL A 28 0.24 -24.24 12.00
N VAL A 29 1.06 -25.04 12.66
CA VAL A 29 1.95 -24.63 13.74
C VAL A 29 3.32 -24.37 13.13
N LEU A 30 3.72 -23.11 13.14
CA LEU A 30 4.96 -22.60 12.59
C LEU A 30 6.00 -22.44 13.71
N ASP A 31 7.21 -22.89 13.43
CA ASP A 31 8.41 -22.50 14.15
C ASP A 31 9.08 -21.36 13.39
N LEU A 32 9.14 -20.19 14.00
CA LEU A 32 9.73 -18.99 13.43
C LEU A 32 11.11 -18.75 14.02
N ARG A 33 12.02 -18.32 13.17
CA ARG A 33 13.39 -17.92 13.52
C ARG A 33 13.67 -16.55 12.95
N GLU A 34 13.98 -15.62 13.83
CA GLU A 34 14.30 -14.25 13.49
C GLU A 34 15.80 -14.00 13.62
N HIS A 35 16.39 -13.63 12.49
CA HIS A 35 17.68 -12.97 12.40
C HIS A 35 17.42 -11.47 12.28
N LEU A 36 17.70 -10.75 13.36
CA LEU A 36 17.37 -9.33 13.50
C LEU A 36 17.85 -8.52 12.30
N GLN A 37 16.94 -7.77 11.68
CA GLN A 37 17.18 -6.93 10.48
C GLN A 37 17.63 -7.67 9.21
N GLU A 38 17.74 -9.00 9.22
CA GLU A 38 18.21 -9.78 8.08
C GLU A 38 17.12 -10.68 7.48
N GLU A 39 16.48 -11.51 8.31
CA GLU A 39 15.53 -12.51 7.83
C GLU A 39 14.60 -12.98 8.96
N ILE A 40 13.32 -13.19 8.64
CA ILE A 40 12.41 -13.98 9.48
C ILE A 40 12.02 -15.20 8.68
N SER A 41 12.51 -16.37 9.07
CA SER A 41 12.14 -17.64 8.46
C SER A 41 11.09 -18.36 9.30
N PHE A 42 10.27 -19.17 8.64
CA PHE A 42 9.28 -20.01 9.31
C PHE A 42 9.21 -21.38 8.66
N GLU A 43 9.02 -22.40 9.48
CA GLU A 43 8.86 -23.78 9.03
C GLU A 43 7.71 -24.44 9.81
N GLN A 44 6.89 -25.21 9.11
CA GLN A 44 5.83 -25.99 9.73
C GLN A 44 6.42 -27.11 10.58
N VAL A 45 6.01 -27.16 11.84
CA VAL A 45 6.27 -28.29 12.73
C VAL A 45 5.10 -29.28 12.73
N LYS A 46 3.88 -28.77 12.57
CA LYS A 46 2.65 -29.57 12.56
C LYS A 46 1.57 -28.83 11.78
N GLY A 47 0.80 -29.51 10.94
CA GLY A 47 -0.31 -28.86 10.22
C GLY A 47 -0.91 -29.74 9.15
N ASP A 48 -1.77 -29.13 8.35
CA ASP A 48 -2.56 -29.79 7.29
C ASP A 48 -1.79 -29.98 5.97
N PHE A 49 -0.52 -29.55 5.90
CA PHE A 49 0.35 -29.68 4.73
C PHE A 49 1.44 -30.74 4.97
N ASP A 50 1.98 -31.33 3.90
CA ASP A 50 3.19 -32.18 4.00
C ASP A 50 4.41 -31.34 4.38
N SER A 51 4.52 -30.14 3.81
CA SER A 51 5.53 -29.15 4.18
C SER A 51 4.99 -27.76 3.91
N PHE A 52 5.22 -26.83 4.83
CA PHE A 52 4.91 -25.42 4.64
C PHE A 52 6.02 -24.59 5.27
N GLN A 53 6.74 -23.82 4.46
CA GLN A 53 7.89 -23.05 4.92
C GLN A 53 8.00 -21.76 4.12
N GLY A 54 8.74 -20.82 4.65
CA GLY A 54 8.98 -19.57 3.94
C GLY A 54 9.82 -18.62 4.75
N LYS A 55 9.95 -17.41 4.21
CA LYS A 55 10.76 -16.38 4.81
C LYS A 55 10.38 -14.99 4.36
N TRP A 56 10.72 -14.04 5.22
CA TRP A 56 10.65 -12.62 5.04
C TRP A 56 12.07 -12.07 4.98
N LEU A 57 12.38 -11.33 3.92
CA LEU A 57 13.69 -10.75 3.69
C LEU A 57 13.55 -9.24 3.51
N PRO A 58 13.92 -8.42 4.52
CA PRO A 58 14.15 -7.00 4.31
C PRO A 58 15.41 -6.77 3.47
N GLU A 59 15.30 -5.96 2.43
CA GLU A 59 16.43 -5.47 1.64
C GLU A 59 16.39 -3.94 1.58
N GLU A 60 17.55 -3.31 1.62
CA GLU A 60 17.64 -1.87 1.40
C GLU A 60 17.31 -1.52 -0.05
N LEU A 61 16.39 -0.56 -0.23
CA LEU A 61 16.01 -0.02 -1.54
C LEU A 61 16.33 1.47 -1.59
N GLY A 62 17.63 1.79 -1.66
CA GLY A 62 18.12 3.16 -1.59
C GLY A 62 18.13 3.71 -0.16
N SER A 63 18.26 5.03 -0.01
CA SER A 63 18.51 5.65 1.31
C SER A 63 17.28 5.80 2.22
N HIS A 64 16.06 5.62 1.69
CA HIS A 64 14.82 5.91 2.41
C HIS A 64 13.73 4.84 2.24
N HIS A 65 14.01 3.71 1.59
CA HIS A 65 13.02 2.66 1.38
C HIS A 65 13.58 1.28 1.72
N THR A 66 12.69 0.42 2.22
CA THR A 66 12.96 -1.00 2.46
C THR A 66 12.10 -1.82 1.51
N LEU A 67 12.71 -2.75 0.79
CA LEU A 67 12.02 -3.77 0.01
C LEU A 67 11.82 -5.00 0.89
N LEU A 68 10.56 -5.30 1.23
CA LEU A 68 10.21 -6.53 1.92
C LEU A 68 9.88 -7.62 0.90
N LYS A 69 10.69 -8.68 0.85
CA LYS A 69 10.43 -9.88 0.04
C LYS A 69 9.78 -10.95 0.91
N TYR A 70 8.71 -11.55 0.40
CA TYR A 70 8.07 -12.71 0.99
C TYR A 70 8.16 -13.88 0.03
N SER A 71 8.63 -15.02 0.52
CA SER A 71 8.64 -16.28 -0.22
C SER A 71 8.01 -17.37 0.62
N VAL A 72 7.16 -18.18 0.00
CA VAL A 72 6.48 -19.32 0.63
C VAL A 72 6.57 -20.53 -0.29
N GLU A 73 6.87 -21.68 0.29
CA GLU A 73 6.88 -22.97 -0.36
C GLU A 73 5.93 -23.88 0.42
N SER A 74 5.03 -24.55 -0.30
CA SER A 74 4.07 -25.47 0.30
C SER A 74 3.97 -26.74 -0.53
N LYS A 75 3.73 -27.87 0.15
CA LYS A 75 3.43 -29.16 -0.48
C LYS A 75 2.21 -29.74 0.19
N MET A 76 1.27 -30.18 -0.64
CA MET A 76 0.09 -30.90 -0.17
C MET A 76 0.36 -32.37 0.01
N HIS A 77 -0.37 -32.94 0.98
CA HIS A 77 -0.52 -34.38 1.08
C HIS A 77 -0.92 -34.96 -0.28
N LYS A 78 -0.28 -36.06 -0.68
CA LYS A 78 -0.58 -36.75 -1.95
C LYS A 78 -2.04 -37.20 -2.06
N ASP A 79 -2.69 -37.40 -0.92
CA ASP A 79 -4.09 -37.81 -0.83
C ASP A 79 -5.06 -36.60 -0.78
N SER A 80 -4.55 -35.37 -0.93
CA SER A 80 -5.35 -34.16 -0.98
C SER A 80 -6.22 -34.09 -2.24
N ILE A 81 -7.47 -33.69 -2.03
CA ILE A 81 -8.43 -33.42 -3.12
C ILE A 81 -8.08 -32.11 -3.85
N LEU A 82 -7.34 -31.21 -3.18
CA LEU A 82 -6.94 -29.92 -3.73
C LEU A 82 -5.69 -30.07 -4.59
N SER A 83 -5.74 -29.52 -5.81
CA SER A 83 -4.57 -29.40 -6.67
C SER A 83 -3.61 -28.31 -6.17
N GLU A 84 -2.33 -28.46 -6.49
CA GLU A 84 -1.29 -27.47 -6.16
C GLU A 84 -1.62 -26.08 -6.73
N ALA A 85 -2.22 -26.02 -7.93
CA ALA A 85 -2.61 -24.75 -8.55
C ALA A 85 -3.70 -24.01 -7.76
N ILE A 86 -4.71 -24.73 -7.24
CA ILE A 86 -5.77 -24.13 -6.42
C ILE A 86 -5.19 -23.61 -5.11
N MET A 87 -4.31 -24.39 -4.49
CA MET A 87 -3.62 -24.00 -3.27
C MET A 87 -2.79 -22.74 -3.47
N GLU A 88 -2.00 -22.70 -4.54
CA GLU A 88 -1.17 -21.56 -4.89
C GLU A 88 -2.05 -20.31 -5.01
N GLU A 89 -3.11 -20.37 -5.82
CA GLU A 89 -4.02 -19.24 -6.00
C GLU A 89 -4.62 -18.76 -4.68
N VAL A 90 -5.06 -19.68 -3.81
CA VAL A 90 -5.61 -19.35 -2.48
C VAL A 90 -4.59 -18.67 -1.58
N ILE A 91 -3.34 -19.16 -1.54
CA ILE A 91 -2.27 -18.57 -0.71
C ILE A 91 -1.88 -17.18 -1.24
N TYR A 92 -1.81 -17.02 -2.56
CA TYR A 92 -1.38 -15.77 -3.19
C TYR A 92 -2.45 -14.68 -3.23
N GLU A 93 -3.74 -15.02 -3.19
CA GLU A 93 -4.83 -14.05 -3.33
C GLU A 93 -4.76 -12.93 -2.29
N ASP A 94 -4.54 -13.30 -1.02
CA ASP A 94 -4.58 -12.35 0.10
C ASP A 94 -3.21 -11.74 0.42
N LEU A 95 -2.12 -12.35 -0.07
CA LEU A 95 -0.76 -11.93 0.22
C LEU A 95 -0.49 -10.45 -0.12
N PRO A 96 -0.86 -9.92 -1.31
CA PRO A 96 -0.65 -8.50 -1.63
C PRO A 96 -1.36 -7.55 -0.66
N SER A 97 -2.54 -7.93 -0.14
CA SER A 97 -3.29 -7.15 0.83
C SER A 97 -2.55 -7.13 2.18
N ASN A 98 -2.11 -8.30 2.64
CA ASN A 98 -1.36 -8.43 3.89
C ASN A 98 -0.05 -7.61 3.85
N LEU A 99 0.70 -7.70 2.74
CA LEU A 99 1.93 -6.91 2.54
C LEU A 99 1.65 -5.41 2.51
N CYS A 100 0.53 -4.99 1.90
CA CYS A 100 0.12 -3.60 1.92
C CYS A 100 -0.24 -3.13 3.34
N ALA A 101 -0.96 -3.95 4.11
CA ALA A 101 -1.33 -3.62 5.48
C ALA A 101 -0.09 -3.44 6.37
N ILE A 102 0.91 -4.31 6.23
CA ILE A 102 2.19 -4.19 6.93
C ILE A 102 2.89 -2.88 6.58
N ARG A 103 3.02 -2.56 5.28
CA ARG A 103 3.60 -1.28 4.82
C ARG A 103 2.84 -0.10 5.42
N ASP A 104 1.52 -0.07 5.26
CA ASP A 104 0.69 1.05 5.65
C ASP A 104 0.74 1.26 7.18
N TYR A 105 0.88 0.18 7.97
CA TYR A 105 1.08 0.23 9.42
C TYR A 105 2.44 0.84 9.79
N ILE A 106 3.53 0.39 9.15
CA ILE A 106 4.89 0.90 9.41
C ILE A 106 4.97 2.39 9.02
N GLU A 107 4.47 2.77 7.84
CA GLU A 107 4.49 4.15 7.37
C GLU A 107 3.70 5.10 8.29
N GLN A 108 2.55 4.65 8.81
CA GLN A 108 1.78 5.44 9.79
C GLN A 108 2.51 5.59 11.12
N ARG A 109 3.20 4.54 11.57
CA ARG A 109 3.98 4.58 12.81
C ARG A 109 5.20 5.50 12.68
N GLU A 110 5.90 5.46 11.55
CA GLU A 110 7.00 6.38 11.26
C GLU A 110 6.53 7.84 11.18
N ALA A 111 5.36 8.09 10.56
CA ALA A 111 4.77 9.42 10.51
C ALA A 111 4.39 9.94 11.91
N ALA A 112 3.82 9.08 12.77
CA ALA A 112 3.51 9.41 14.15
C ALA A 112 4.77 9.71 14.98
N ASN A 113 5.81 8.86 14.88
CA ASN A 113 7.10 9.09 15.54
C ASN A 113 7.75 10.39 15.08
N SER A 114 7.67 10.71 13.78
CA SER A 114 8.18 11.97 13.23
C SER A 114 7.43 13.19 13.75
N MET A 115 6.11 13.09 13.95
CA MET A 115 5.28 14.14 14.55
C MET A 115 5.62 14.35 16.03
N GLU A 116 5.78 13.28 16.81
CA GLU A 116 6.17 13.37 18.23
C GLU A 116 7.56 14.01 18.40
N ILE A 117 8.52 13.67 17.54
CA ILE A 117 9.85 14.31 17.53
C ILE A 117 9.74 15.80 17.17
N HIS A 118 8.91 16.15 16.18
CA HIS A 118 8.72 17.54 15.78
C HIS A 118 8.02 18.38 16.86
N GLU A 119 7.06 17.80 17.58
CA GLU A 119 6.43 18.44 18.75
C GLU A 119 7.43 18.65 19.88
N LEU A 120 8.31 17.68 20.16
CA LEU A 120 9.35 17.82 21.19
C LEU A 120 10.38 18.91 20.83
N ILE A 121 10.76 19.02 19.56
CA ILE A 121 11.66 20.06 19.04
C ILE A 121 11.00 21.43 19.11
N GLN A 122 9.72 21.55 18.74
CA GLN A 122 8.97 22.80 18.87
C GLN A 122 8.80 23.23 20.33
N TYR A 123 8.55 22.29 21.24
CA TYR A 123 8.45 22.59 22.68
C TYR A 123 9.78 23.08 23.25
N SER A 124 10.90 22.48 22.82
CA SER A 124 12.25 22.88 23.24
C SER A 124 12.64 24.27 22.69
N GLN A 125 12.29 24.58 21.44
CA GLN A 125 12.49 25.91 20.83
C GLN A 125 11.61 27.00 21.46
N LYS A 126 10.45 26.64 22.00
CA LYS A 126 9.56 27.56 22.71
C LYS A 126 10.04 27.91 24.12
N ILE A 127 10.87 27.05 24.75
CA ILE A 127 11.47 27.32 26.06
C ILE A 127 12.64 28.33 25.94
N GLU A 128 13.38 28.33 24.83
CA GLU A 128 14.53 29.24 24.62
C GLU A 128 14.14 30.67 24.19
N SER A 129 12.88 30.94 23.80
CA SER A 129 12.44 32.28 23.35
C SER A 129 11.71 33.11 24.41
N THR A 130 11.77 32.72 25.68
CA THR A 130 11.13 33.48 26.77
C THR A 130 12.12 34.41 27.47
N HIS A 131 12.51 35.50 26.80
CA HIS A 131 12.98 36.71 27.50
C HIS A 131 12.52 37.99 26.78
N ASP A 132 11.70 38.73 27.53
CA ASP A 132 11.50 40.19 27.55
C ASP A 132 10.87 40.88 26.32
N ASP A 133 9.61 41.32 26.43
CA ASP A 133 9.27 42.68 26.90
C ASP A 133 7.82 43.08 26.48
N GLY A 134 7.15 43.81 27.37
CA GLY A 134 6.35 44.99 27.03
C GLY A 134 5.13 44.93 26.09
N ASP A 135 3.97 44.69 26.70
CA ASP A 135 2.82 45.61 26.74
C ASP A 135 1.93 45.93 25.49
N THR A 136 0.64 46.17 25.80
CA THR A 136 -0.36 46.99 25.05
C THR A 136 -1.36 46.35 24.06
N LYS A 137 -2.42 45.73 24.63
CA LYS A 137 -3.86 46.11 24.56
C LYS A 137 -4.59 46.47 23.23
N TYR A 138 -5.79 45.84 23.10
CA TYR A 138 -7.04 46.19 22.37
C TYR A 138 -7.13 45.81 20.87
N ARG A 139 -8.22 45.26 20.29
CA ARG A 139 -9.67 45.07 20.62
C ARG A 139 -10.24 44.02 19.64
N ARG A 140 -10.96 42.98 20.09
CA ARG A 140 -12.45 42.76 19.99
C ARG A 140 -13.02 42.91 18.56
N ALA A 141 -13.76 42.00 17.92
CA ALA A 141 -14.80 41.01 18.27
C ALA A 141 -14.83 39.96 17.11
N THR A 142 -15.38 38.74 17.18
CA THR A 142 -16.70 38.32 17.63
C THR A 142 -16.71 36.80 17.87
N GLU A 143 -17.32 36.38 18.97
CA GLU A 143 -17.81 35.02 19.20
C GLU A 143 -18.79 34.56 18.12
N LYS A 144 -18.76 33.27 17.80
CA LYS A 144 -19.94 32.40 17.92
C LYS A 144 -19.52 30.93 17.87
N VAL A 145 -19.58 30.32 19.04
CA VAL A 145 -19.74 28.87 19.25
C VAL A 145 -21.12 28.47 18.73
N ILE A 146 -21.20 27.44 17.89
CA ILE A 146 -22.36 26.53 17.79
C ILE A 146 -21.83 25.12 17.53
N ASP A 147 -22.13 24.22 18.46
CA ASP A 147 -22.06 22.77 18.40
C ASP A 147 -22.65 22.19 17.11
N SER A 148 -22.15 21.04 16.65
CA SER A 148 -22.96 19.82 16.53
C SER A 148 -22.24 18.73 15.73
N ASN A 149 -22.17 17.55 16.35
CA ASN A 149 -21.98 16.26 15.72
C ASN A 149 -22.83 16.11 14.45
N ASN A 150 -22.18 15.78 13.33
CA ASN A 150 -22.84 15.07 12.22
C ASN A 150 -21.80 14.22 11.46
N PRO A 151 -21.79 12.88 11.62
CA PRO A 151 -20.88 12.01 10.87
C PRO A 151 -21.36 11.70 9.43
N ASP A 152 -22.48 12.26 8.96
CA ASP A 152 -23.08 11.94 7.65
C ASP A 152 -23.15 13.15 6.71
N SER A 153 -22.02 13.82 6.46
CA SER A 153 -21.87 14.62 5.25
C SER A 153 -21.53 13.69 4.09
N HIS A 154 -22.56 13.12 3.47
CA HIS A 154 -22.46 12.40 2.22
C HIS A 154 -21.53 13.13 1.24
N ARG A 155 -20.31 12.57 1.09
CA ARG A 155 -19.30 12.82 0.05
C ARG A 155 -19.88 13.60 -1.12
N GLN A 156 -19.83 14.94 -1.04
CA GLN A 156 -20.21 15.77 -2.17
C GLN A 156 -19.16 15.56 -3.23
N ARG A 157 -19.45 14.63 -4.15
CA ARG A 157 -18.61 14.34 -5.30
C ARG A 157 -18.53 15.64 -6.10
N PRO A 158 -17.35 16.23 -6.32
CA PRO A 158 -17.22 17.34 -7.25
C PRO A 158 -17.57 16.78 -8.63
N ARG A 159 -18.80 17.02 -9.08
CA ARG A 159 -19.27 16.59 -10.40
C ARG A 159 -19.00 17.75 -11.34
N VAL A 160 -17.87 17.71 -12.03
CA VAL A 160 -17.56 18.67 -13.09
C VAL A 160 -18.45 18.34 -14.30
N PRO A 161 -19.42 19.19 -14.67
CA PRO A 161 -20.27 18.95 -15.83
C PRO A 161 -19.40 18.91 -17.10
N GLY A 162 -19.62 17.92 -17.98
CA GLY A 162 -18.89 17.83 -19.26
C GLY A 162 -17.56 17.09 -19.22
N LEU A 163 -17.07 16.65 -18.05
CA LEU A 163 -15.78 15.96 -17.90
C LEU A 163 -15.61 14.72 -18.79
N GLN A 164 -16.71 14.02 -19.10
CA GLN A 164 -16.71 12.80 -19.93
C GLN A 164 -16.89 13.07 -21.43
N ARG A 165 -17.22 14.31 -21.81
CA ARG A 165 -17.57 14.71 -23.19
C ARG A 165 -16.52 15.62 -23.80
N ASP A 166 -15.90 16.49 -23.00
CA ASP A 166 -14.90 17.46 -23.44
C ASP A 166 -13.50 17.06 -22.95
N ILE A 167 -12.59 16.93 -23.91
CA ILE A 167 -11.22 16.50 -23.64
C ILE A 167 -10.40 17.61 -22.98
N GLU A 168 -10.70 18.88 -23.25
CA GLU A 168 -9.96 20.00 -22.67
C GLU A 168 -10.32 20.21 -21.20
N ILE A 169 -11.59 20.00 -20.83
CA ILE A 169 -12.04 19.97 -19.43
C ILE A 169 -11.37 18.82 -18.67
N LEU A 170 -11.23 17.65 -19.31
CA LEU A 170 -10.55 16.52 -18.70
C LEU A 170 -9.06 16.80 -18.47
N LYS A 171 -8.37 17.43 -19.44
CA LYS A 171 -6.96 17.79 -19.31
C LYS A 171 -6.72 18.80 -18.18
N SER A 172 -7.54 19.85 -18.08
CA SER A 172 -7.37 20.88 -17.05
C SER A 172 -7.61 20.32 -15.65
N GLU A 173 -8.67 19.53 -15.46
CA GLU A 173 -8.93 18.84 -14.18
C GLU A 173 -7.86 17.82 -13.83
N LEU A 174 -7.30 17.12 -14.82
CA LEU A 174 -6.21 16.19 -14.61
C LEU A 174 -4.91 16.91 -14.22
N LEU A 175 -4.57 18.04 -14.84
CA LEU A 175 -3.42 18.86 -14.45
C LEU A 175 -3.58 19.42 -13.04
N LYS A 176 -4.77 19.91 -12.70
CA LYS A 176 -5.10 20.37 -11.35
C LYS A 176 -4.90 19.25 -10.32
N PHE A 177 -5.39 18.05 -10.64
CA PHE A 177 -5.17 16.87 -9.80
C PHE A 177 -3.68 16.53 -9.65
N ILE A 178 -2.91 16.60 -10.74
CA ILE A 178 -1.46 16.35 -10.71
C ILE A 178 -0.74 17.37 -9.84
N SER A 179 -1.10 18.66 -9.91
CA SER A 179 -0.49 19.70 -9.06
C SER A 179 -0.84 19.55 -7.58
N GLU A 180 -2.03 19.05 -7.25
CA GLU A 180 -2.49 18.95 -5.86
C GLU A 180 -2.06 17.65 -5.17
N HIS A 181 -2.02 16.53 -5.91
CA HIS A 181 -1.90 15.19 -5.33
C HIS A 181 -0.98 14.24 -6.11
N GLY A 182 -0.49 14.66 -7.27
CA GLY A 182 0.30 13.84 -8.18
C GLY A 182 1.79 14.17 -8.15
N GLN A 183 2.49 13.61 -9.14
CA GLN A 183 3.87 13.95 -9.46
C GLN A 183 3.88 14.60 -10.84
N GLU A 184 4.52 15.76 -10.97
CA GLU A 184 4.57 16.50 -12.23
C GLU A 184 5.15 15.62 -13.37
N GLY A 185 4.51 15.65 -14.53
CA GLY A 185 4.92 14.86 -15.69
C GLY A 185 4.52 13.37 -15.65
N PHE A 186 3.90 12.87 -14.58
CA PHE A 186 3.42 11.49 -14.49
C PHE A 186 1.90 11.37 -14.53
N MET A 187 1.43 10.33 -15.22
CA MET A 187 0.00 10.01 -15.30
C MET A 187 -0.49 9.43 -13.96
N PRO A 188 -1.53 10.01 -13.33
CA PRO A 188 -2.09 9.49 -12.09
C PRO A 188 -2.59 8.04 -12.22
N MET A 189 -2.32 7.24 -11.18
CA MET A 189 -2.83 5.87 -11.11
C MET A 189 -4.30 5.86 -10.71
N ARG A 190 -5.02 4.81 -11.13
CA ARG A 190 -6.41 4.57 -10.67
C ARG A 190 -6.53 4.55 -9.15
N LYS A 191 -5.53 3.95 -8.45
CA LYS A 191 -5.51 3.91 -6.98
C LYS A 191 -5.46 5.33 -6.38
N GLN A 192 -4.67 6.24 -6.96
CA GLN A 192 -4.57 7.63 -6.50
C GLN A 192 -5.89 8.38 -6.72
N LEU A 193 -6.47 8.28 -7.93
CA LEU A 193 -7.77 8.90 -8.22
C LEU A 193 -8.87 8.40 -7.27
N ARG A 194 -8.90 7.10 -6.95
CA ARG A 194 -9.86 6.53 -6.00
C ARG A 194 -9.62 6.98 -4.56
N LYS A 195 -8.36 7.03 -4.11
CA LYS A 195 -7.97 7.50 -2.76
C LYS A 195 -8.46 8.93 -2.52
N HIS A 196 -8.31 9.80 -3.51
CA HIS A 196 -8.73 11.20 -3.44
C HIS A 196 -10.18 11.44 -3.88
N GLY A 197 -10.99 10.39 -4.04
CA GLY A 197 -12.41 10.50 -4.39
C GLY A 197 -12.71 10.99 -5.82
N ARG A 198 -11.70 11.20 -6.65
CA ARG A 198 -11.78 11.66 -8.06
C ARG A 198 -12.05 10.50 -9.03
N VAL A 199 -13.05 9.68 -8.72
CA VAL A 199 -13.50 8.55 -9.57
C VAL A 199 -14.16 9.06 -10.86
N ASP A 200 -14.66 10.30 -10.86
CA ASP A 200 -15.15 11.02 -12.03
C ASP A 200 -14.09 11.14 -13.12
N ILE A 201 -12.86 11.53 -12.77
CA ILE A 201 -11.71 11.60 -13.69
C ILE A 201 -11.37 10.21 -14.21
N GLU A 202 -11.32 9.19 -13.34
CA GLU A 202 -11.07 7.80 -13.77
C GLU A 202 -12.08 7.33 -14.82
N LYS A 203 -13.36 7.61 -14.58
CA LYS A 203 -14.46 7.25 -15.49
C LYS A 203 -14.38 8.04 -16.79
N ALA A 204 -14.09 9.34 -16.74
CA ALA A 204 -13.93 10.18 -17.92
C ALA A 204 -12.77 9.72 -18.81
N ILE A 205 -11.60 9.47 -18.21
CA ILE A 205 -10.44 8.92 -18.92
C ILE A 205 -10.80 7.60 -19.60
N THR A 206 -11.50 6.71 -18.89
CA THR A 206 -11.88 5.38 -19.40
C THR A 206 -12.91 5.47 -20.53
N HIS A 207 -13.88 6.39 -20.42
CA HIS A 207 -14.95 6.58 -21.39
C HIS A 207 -14.46 7.17 -22.72
N MET A 208 -13.51 8.11 -22.67
CA MET A 208 -13.06 8.82 -23.87
C MET A 208 -12.05 8.01 -24.69
N VAL A 209 -10.83 7.83 -24.15
CA VAL A 209 -9.69 7.33 -24.94
C VAL A 209 -8.79 6.37 -24.15
N GLY A 210 -8.90 6.36 -22.83
CA GLY A 210 -8.10 5.56 -21.91
C GLY A 210 -6.79 6.23 -21.48
N PHE A 211 -6.28 5.76 -20.34
CA PHE A 211 -5.12 6.35 -19.63
C PHE A 211 -3.87 6.51 -20.51
N ARG A 212 -3.58 5.52 -21.36
CA ARG A 212 -2.39 5.55 -22.23
C ARG A 212 -2.49 6.66 -23.28
N LYS A 213 -3.63 6.76 -23.97
CA LYS A 213 -3.80 7.74 -25.05
C LYS A 213 -3.85 9.15 -24.49
N ILE A 214 -4.50 9.35 -23.33
CA ILE A 214 -4.50 10.65 -22.63
C ILE A 214 -3.10 11.02 -22.14
N ALA A 215 -2.33 10.07 -21.62
CA ALA A 215 -0.93 10.31 -21.26
C ALA A 215 -0.10 10.75 -22.47
N SER A 216 -0.25 10.09 -23.64
CA SER A 216 0.42 10.51 -24.87
C SER A 216 -0.03 11.89 -25.36
N LEU A 217 -1.30 12.26 -25.19
CA LEU A 217 -1.81 13.59 -25.56
C LEU A 217 -1.26 14.72 -24.66
N MET A 218 -0.96 14.41 -23.40
CA MET A 218 -0.47 15.37 -22.41
C MET A 218 1.04 15.27 -22.16
N ASN A 219 1.75 14.47 -22.95
CA ASN A 219 3.17 14.16 -22.76
C ASN A 219 3.50 13.67 -21.32
N LEU A 220 2.57 12.94 -20.70
CA LEU A 220 2.75 12.36 -19.38
C LEU A 220 3.38 10.96 -19.47
N SER A 221 4.30 10.66 -18.56
CA SER A 221 4.89 9.34 -18.41
C SER A 221 3.97 8.41 -17.63
N LEU A 222 3.84 7.16 -18.07
CA LEU A 222 3.09 6.14 -17.32
C LEU A 222 3.97 5.65 -16.18
N ALA A 223 3.47 5.73 -14.94
CA ALA A 223 4.17 5.28 -13.74
C ALA A 223 4.36 3.74 -13.65
N TYR A 224 3.86 2.99 -14.64
CA TYR A 224 4.03 1.54 -14.73
C TYR A 224 4.85 1.14 -15.95
N LYS A 225 5.64 0.06 -15.80
CA LYS A 225 6.41 -0.53 -16.89
C LYS A 225 5.47 -0.90 -18.04
N ARG A 226 5.91 -0.70 -19.29
CA ARG A 226 5.11 -1.03 -20.48
C ARG A 226 4.60 -2.46 -20.38
N ARG A 227 3.29 -2.65 -20.61
CA ARG A 227 2.70 -3.98 -20.71
C ARG A 227 3.47 -4.77 -21.76
N LYS A 228 3.93 -5.94 -21.38
CA LYS A 228 4.65 -6.84 -22.27
C LYS A 228 3.73 -7.25 -23.45
N PRO A 229 4.26 -7.36 -24.67
CA PRO A 229 3.47 -7.70 -25.84
C PRO A 229 2.82 -9.07 -25.71
N LYS A 230 1.75 -9.32 -26.48
CA LYS A 230 1.11 -10.64 -26.52
C LYS A 230 2.15 -11.66 -27.02
N GLY A 231 2.31 -12.76 -26.29
CA GLY A 231 3.35 -13.77 -26.54
C GLY A 231 4.72 -13.49 -25.91
N TYR A 232 4.85 -12.43 -25.10
CA TYR A 232 6.09 -12.19 -24.36
C TYR A 232 6.43 -13.35 -23.40
N TRP A 233 5.43 -13.96 -22.77
CA TRP A 233 5.63 -15.10 -21.85
C TRP A 233 5.77 -16.43 -22.59
N ASP A 234 5.45 -16.48 -23.88
CA ASP A 234 5.57 -17.70 -24.70
C ASP A 234 7.03 -17.96 -25.10
N ASN A 235 7.90 -16.95 -24.98
CA ASN A 235 9.33 -17.07 -25.23
C ASN A 235 10.07 -17.38 -23.92
N LEU A 236 10.56 -18.62 -23.78
CA LEU A 236 11.30 -19.10 -22.61
C LEU A 236 12.55 -18.27 -22.29
N GLU A 237 13.15 -17.60 -23.27
CA GLU A 237 14.28 -16.68 -23.06
C GLU A 237 13.87 -15.41 -22.28
N ASN A 238 12.60 -14.99 -22.34
CA ASN A 238 12.10 -13.85 -21.55
C ASN A 238 11.88 -14.21 -20.06
N CYS A 239 11.86 -15.50 -19.73
CA CYS A 239 11.72 -16.05 -18.38
C CYS A 239 13.07 -16.48 -17.78
N ARG A 240 14.16 -16.48 -18.56
CA ARG A 240 15.51 -16.75 -18.07
C ARG A 240 16.04 -15.53 -17.31
N ARG A 241 15.93 -15.61 -15.98
CA ARG A 241 16.60 -14.83 -14.93
C ARG A 241 16.74 -13.32 -15.17
N ARG A 242 15.97 -12.56 -14.39
CA ARG A 242 16.35 -11.23 -13.92
C ARG A 242 16.28 -11.17 -12.41
#